data_AF-A0A1G1W783-F1
#
_entry.id   AF-A0A1G1W783-F1
#
_cell.length_a   1.000
_cell.length_b   1.000
_cell.length_c   1.000
_cell.angle_alpha   90.00
_cell.angle_beta   90.00
_cell.angle_gamma   90.00
#
_symmetry.space_group_name_H-M   'P 1'
#
loop_
_entity.id
_entity.type
_entity.pdbx_description
1 polymer ?
#
loop_
_entity_poly.entity_id
_entity_poly.type
_entity_poly.pdbx_seq_one_letter_code
_entity_poly.pdbx_strand_id
1 'polypeptide(L)'
;MVLSVGGGNKEKNTSTNIVSALDYAKKVGATILGIVSRDGGHTKKVADVCIMVPVISDTAITPYAEGFQAVIWHGIVNYPGFKEKK
;
A
#
# COMPACT_ATOMS: atom_id res chain seq x y z
N MET A 1 -6.40 4.45 -2.00
CA MET A 1 -5.05 3.84 -2.11
C MET A 1 -4.29 4.09 -0.82
N VAL A 2 -3.50 3.13 -0.34
CA VAL A 2 -2.64 3.26 0.84
C VAL A 2 -1.18 3.04 0.43
N LEU A 3 -0.31 3.99 0.77
CA LEU A 3 1.14 3.85 0.70
C LEU A 3 1.65 3.71 2.14
N SER A 4 2.25 2.58 2.48
CA SER A 4 2.73 2.35 3.85
C SER A 4 3.79 1.27 3.86
N VAL A 5 4.94 1.51 4.49
CA VAL A 5 6.00 0.49 4.57
C VAL A 5 5.50 -0.77 5.29
N GLY A 6 4.82 -0.62 6.43
CA GLY A 6 4.37 -1.75 7.25
C GLY A 6 2.88 -2.11 7.16
N GLY A 7 2.07 -1.34 6.42
CA GLY A 7 0.64 -1.63 6.24
C GLY A 7 -0.25 -1.51 7.49
N GLY A 8 0.25 -0.93 8.58
CA GLY A 8 -0.48 -0.73 9.85
C GLY A 8 -0.59 -2.00 10.71
N ASN A 9 -0.46 -1.82 12.02
CA ASN A 9 -0.54 -2.91 13.00
C ASN A 9 -1.12 -2.39 14.32
N LYS A 10 -2.32 -2.86 14.70
CA LYS A 10 -2.99 -2.51 15.96
C LYS A 10 -2.25 -3.05 17.19
N GLU A 11 -1.78 -4.29 17.16
CA GLU A 11 -1.09 -4.95 18.29
C GLU A 11 0.23 -4.25 18.63
N LYS A 12 0.98 -3.84 17.60
CA LYS A 12 2.26 -3.10 17.73
C LYS A 12 2.07 -1.58 17.83
N ASN A 13 0.83 -1.09 17.95
CA ASN A 13 0.48 0.33 17.97
C ASN A 13 1.16 1.18 16.88
N THR A 14 1.33 0.63 15.67
CA THR A 14 2.04 1.27 14.56
C THR A 14 1.07 1.62 13.45
N SER A 15 0.97 2.91 13.10
CA SER A 15 0.04 3.42 12.07
C SER A 15 -1.40 2.93 12.26
N THR A 16 -1.91 3.00 13.48
CA THR A 16 -3.28 2.58 13.83
C THR A 16 -4.35 3.40 13.08
N ASN A 17 -4.04 4.62 12.66
CA ASN A 17 -4.85 5.43 11.76
C ASN A 17 -5.09 4.75 10.40
N ILE A 18 -4.09 4.08 9.82
CA ILE A 18 -4.23 3.32 8.56
C ILE A 18 -5.18 2.15 8.79
N VAL A 19 -5.06 1.45 9.92
CA VAL A 19 -5.96 0.34 10.25
C VAL A 19 -7.41 0.83 10.34
N SER A 20 -7.65 1.92 11.07
CA SER A 20 -9.00 2.50 11.19
C SER A 20 -9.56 2.98 9.84
N ALA A 21 -8.73 3.59 8.99
CA ALA A 21 -9.14 4.03 7.66
C ALA A 21 -9.51 2.85 6.74
N LEU A 22 -8.75 1.77 6.79
CA LEU A 22 -9.00 0.55 6.03
C LEU A 22 -10.27 -0.18 6.52
N ASP A 23 -10.47 -0.28 7.83
CA ASP A 23 -11.69 -0.85 8.41
C ASP A 23 -12.92 -0.05 7.98
N TYR A 24 -12.82 1.28 7.97
CA TYR A 24 -13.87 2.14 7.46
C TYR A 24 -14.11 1.95 5.94
N ALA A 25 -13.04 1.86 5.15
CA ALA A 25 -13.14 1.60 3.71
C ALA A 25 -13.87 0.27 3.41
N LYS A 26 -13.56 -0.81 4.16
CA LYS A 26 -14.31 -2.08 4.07
C LYS A 26 -15.77 -1.91 4.45
N LYS A 27 -16.05 -1.18 5.55
CA LYS A 27 -17.42 -0.94 6.03
C LYS A 27 -18.29 -0.25 4.98
N VAL A 28 -17.74 0.70 4.22
CA VAL A 28 -18.48 1.44 3.18
C VAL A 28 -18.42 0.79 1.80
N GLY A 29 -17.76 -0.37 1.66
CA GLY A 29 -17.64 -1.08 0.39
C GLY A 29 -16.70 -0.43 -0.63
N ALA A 30 -15.75 0.40 -0.18
CA ALA A 30 -14.78 1.02 -1.08
C ALA A 30 -13.70 0.01 -1.52
N THR A 31 -13.26 0.10 -2.78
CA THR A 31 -12.10 -0.67 -3.27
C THR A 31 -10.81 -0.19 -2.60
N ILE A 32 -10.03 -1.12 -2.09
CA ILE A 32 -8.78 -0.89 -1.38
C ILE A 32 -7.60 -1.41 -2.20
N LEU A 33 -6.75 -0.48 -2.63
CA LEU A 33 -5.43 -0.75 -3.19
C LEU A 33 -4.35 -0.35 -2.19
N GLY A 34 -3.46 -1.27 -1.83
CA GLY A 34 -2.29 -1.01 -0.97
C GLY A 34 -0.98 -1.28 -1.69
N ILE A 35 0.01 -0.41 -1.48
CA ILE A 35 1.41 -0.63 -1.88
C ILE A 35 2.25 -0.62 -0.61
N VAL A 36 2.72 -1.80 -0.19
CA VAL A 36 3.33 -2.00 1.13
C VAL A 36 4.58 -2.86 1.07
N SER A 37 5.37 -2.91 2.15
CA SER A 37 6.55 -3.77 2.27
C SER A 37 6.49 -4.56 3.59
N ARG A 38 7.62 -5.07 4.07
CA ARG A 38 7.72 -5.92 5.28
C ARG A 38 6.76 -7.11 5.20
N ASP A 39 5.92 -7.30 6.21
CA ASP A 39 4.86 -8.31 6.27
C ASP A 39 3.54 -7.84 5.63
N GLY A 40 3.45 -6.56 5.28
CA GLY A 40 2.27 -5.91 4.70
C GLY A 40 1.16 -5.56 5.71
N GLY A 41 1.35 -5.86 6.99
CA GLY A 41 0.45 -5.49 8.08
C GLY A 41 -1.03 -5.79 7.85
N HIS A 42 -1.88 -4.88 8.34
CA HIS A 42 -3.32 -4.96 8.17
C HIS A 42 -3.73 -4.75 6.71
N THR A 43 -3.06 -3.85 5.99
CA THR A 43 -3.33 -3.58 4.57
C THR A 43 -3.34 -4.86 3.75
N LYS A 44 -2.35 -5.75 3.90
CA LYS A 44 -2.30 -7.01 3.15
C LYS A 44 -3.49 -7.94 3.41
N LYS A 45 -4.10 -7.86 4.60
CA LYS A 45 -5.22 -8.72 4.99
C LYS A 45 -6.54 -8.27 4.39
N VAL A 46 -6.73 -6.95 4.23
CA VAL A 46 -8.04 -6.38 3.89
C VAL A 46 -8.10 -5.73 2.52
N ALA A 47 -6.96 -5.42 1.90
CA ALA A 47 -6.93 -4.82 0.57
C ALA A 47 -7.46 -5.79 -0.49
N ASP A 48 -8.21 -5.25 -1.46
CA ASP A 48 -8.67 -6.02 -2.62
C ASP A 48 -7.49 -6.30 -3.58
N VAL A 49 -6.54 -5.36 -3.66
CA VAL A 49 -5.25 -5.55 -4.33
C VAL A 49 -4.14 -5.03 -3.43
N CYS A 50 -3.12 -5.86 -3.18
CA CYS A 50 -1.96 -5.50 -2.37
C CYS A 50 -0.67 -5.77 -3.14
N ILE A 51 0.06 -4.71 -3.47
CA ILE A 51 1.38 -4.80 -4.10
C ILE A 51 2.44 -4.82 -3.00
N MET A 52 3.17 -5.94 -2.92
CA MET A 52 4.28 -6.12 -1.97
C MET A 52 5.59 -5.68 -2.60
N VAL A 53 6.16 -4.57 -2.12
CA VAL A 53 7.54 -4.18 -2.42
C VAL A 53 8.48 -5.10 -1.64
N PRO A 54 9.36 -5.86 -2.32
CA PRO A 54 10.23 -6.81 -1.67
C PRO A 54 11.22 -6.12 -0.73
N VAL A 55 11.52 -6.77 0.39
CA VAL A 55 12.58 -6.35 1.29
C VAL A 55 13.91 -6.82 0.69
N ILE A 56 14.68 -5.88 0.13
CA ILE A 56 15.99 -6.16 -0.46
C ILE A 56 17.16 -5.80 0.47
N SER A 57 16.90 -5.05 1.54
CA SER A 57 17.86 -4.67 2.58
C SER A 57 17.15 -4.38 3.89
N ASP A 58 17.51 -5.10 4.95
CA ASP A 58 16.91 -4.94 6.28
C ASP A 58 17.25 -3.60 6.94
N THR A 59 18.37 -2.98 6.54
CA THR A 59 18.81 -1.68 7.09
C THR A 59 18.19 -0.49 6.35
N ALA A 60 17.65 -0.71 5.15
CA ALA A 60 17.14 0.35 4.27
C ALA A 60 15.71 0.09 3.77
N ILE A 61 14.92 -0.72 4.49
CA ILE A 61 13.55 -1.08 4.08
C ILE A 61 12.70 0.14 3.74
N THR A 62 12.70 1.15 4.62
CA THR A 62 11.86 2.36 4.48
C THR A 62 12.16 3.14 3.19
N PRO A 63 13.40 3.62 2.94
CA PRO A 63 13.66 4.40 1.73
C PRO A 63 13.46 3.59 0.45
N TYR A 64 13.72 2.28 0.44
CA TYR A 64 13.41 1.44 -0.73
C TYR A 64 11.91 1.29 -0.94
N ALA A 65 11.16 0.97 0.10
CA ALA A 65 9.71 0.81 0.03
C ALA A 65 9.03 2.10 -0.46
N GLU A 66 9.40 3.25 0.12
CA GLU A 66 8.85 4.56 -0.25
C GLU A 66 9.24 4.98 -1.67
N GLY A 67 10.50 4.74 -2.07
CA GLY A 67 10.96 5.01 -3.43
C GLY A 67 10.18 4.20 -4.47
N PHE A 68 10.00 2.90 -4.25
CA PHE A 68 9.23 2.05 -5.16
C PHE A 68 7.72 2.35 -5.12
N GLN A 69 7.17 2.74 -3.98
CA GLN A 69 5.77 3.20 -3.89
C GLN A 69 5.51 4.35 -4.86
N ALA A 70 6.42 5.33 -4.93
CA ALA A 70 6.31 6.43 -5.88
C ALA A 70 6.38 5.94 -7.33
N VAL A 71 7.36 5.10 -7.67
CA VAL A 71 7.52 4.54 -9.03
C VAL A 71 6.28 3.77 -9.46
N ILE A 72 5.74 2.90 -8.60
CA ILE A 72 4.55 2.10 -8.87
C ILE A 72 3.33 3.01 -9.04
N TRP A 73 3.14 3.97 -8.14
CA TRP A 73 2.04 4.94 -8.25
C TRP A 73 2.11 5.71 -9.58
N HIS A 74 3.28 6.22 -9.95
CA HIS A 74 3.48 6.89 -11.24
C HIS A 74 3.22 5.95 -12.42
N GLY A 75 3.63 4.69 -12.34
CA GLY A 75 3.37 3.67 -13.35
C GLY A 75 1.87 3.40 -13.54
N ILE A 76 1.10 3.35 -12.44
CA ILE A 76 -0.37 3.20 -12.49
C ILE A 76 -1.00 4.39 -13.22
N VAL A 77 -0.64 5.62 -12.87
CA VAL A 77 -1.22 6.84 -13.48
C VAL A 77 -0.80 6.98 -14.96
N ASN A 78 0.37 6.48 -15.33
CA ASN A 78 0.87 6.56 -16.71
C ASN A 78 0.61 5.30 -17.55
N TYR A 79 -0.15 4.33 -17.03
CA TYR A 79 -0.43 3.09 -17.74
C TYR A 79 -1.05 3.40 -19.12
N PRO A 80 -0.42 2.99 -20.23
CA PRO A 80 -0.87 3.35 -21.58
C PRO A 80 -2.32 2.94 -21.86
N GLY A 81 -2.81 1.86 -21.23
CA GLY A 81 -4.18 1.40 -21.38
C GLY A 81 -5.24 2.32 -20.74
N PHE A 82 -4.86 3.29 -19.91
CA PHE A 82 -5.78 4.32 -19.39
C PHE A 82 -5.87 5.56 -20.27
N LYS A 83 -4.99 5.71 -21.27
CA LYS A 83 -5.09 6.83 -22.20
C LYS A 83 -6.22 6.55 -23.19
N GLU A 84 -7.24 7.42 -23.20
CA GLU A 84 -8.21 7.42 -24.28
C GLU A 84 -7.46 7.56 -25.62
N LYS A 85 -7.88 6.78 -26.61
CA LYS A 85 -7.42 7.02 -27.98
C LYS A 85 -7.96 8.40 -28.37
N LYS A 86 -7.06 9.38 -28.46
CA LYS A 86 -7.38 10.66 -29.13
C LYS A 86 -7.75 10.40 -30.58
#